data_AF-A0A2N1NY54-F1
#
_entry.id   AF-A0A2N1NY54-F1
#
_cell.length_a   1.000
_cell.length_b   1.000
_cell.length_c   1.000
_cell.angle_alpha   90.00
_cell.angle_beta   90.00
_cell.angle_gamma   90.00
#
_symmetry.space_group_name_H-M   'P 1'
#
loop_
_entity.id
_entity.type
_entity.pdbx_description
1 polymer ?
#
loop_
_entity_poly.entity_id
_entity_poly.type
_entity_poly.pdbx_seq_one_letter_code
_entity_poly.pdbx_strand_id
1 'polypeptide(L)'
;MDIPYNYDTSMLIKHLAVKTGSNVLDHKEIKKPSRKIPYRNNRGRPILIKPAYKQLIIQFDKQSAYDYFMKENYWSLEIENFVVRILPGNPDDPEYKKRTSHYFKITGLPLNTTAKDIEPLIKHVYGRTCTFTQTTKSSTMKNAYIYISLDNYPENTINGASSLFEGYNLHVLPRHLSL
;
A
#
# COMPACT_ATOMS: atom_id res chain seq x y z
N MET A 1 2.14 3.96 -0.54
CA MET A 1 2.88 3.74 -1.80
C MET A 1 1.98 2.95 -2.72
N ASP A 2 0.84 3.51 -3.15
CA ASP A 2 -0.26 2.62 -3.57
C ASP A 2 -1.08 3.15 -4.75
N ILE A 3 -0.71 4.31 -5.30
CA ILE A 3 -1.31 4.82 -6.53
C ILE A 3 -0.39 4.37 -7.68
N PRO A 4 -0.86 3.60 -8.67
CA PRO A 4 -0.05 3.24 -9.83
C PRO A 4 0.56 4.49 -10.48
N TYR A 5 1.84 4.41 -10.86
CA TYR A 5 2.60 5.58 -11.30
C TYR A 5 1.92 6.37 -12.43
N ASN A 6 1.25 5.66 -13.34
CA ASN A 6 0.56 6.22 -14.50
C ASN A 6 -0.93 6.50 -14.29
N TYR A 7 -1.49 6.19 -13.11
CA TYR A 7 -2.92 6.40 -12.86
C TYR A 7 -3.28 7.89 -12.92
N ASP A 8 -4.44 8.24 -13.45
CA ASP A 8 -4.86 9.64 -13.58
C ASP A 8 -5.20 10.23 -12.20
N THR A 9 -4.37 11.16 -11.75
CA THR A 9 -4.54 11.87 -10.48
C THR A 9 -5.83 12.68 -10.46
N SER A 10 -6.29 13.20 -11.60
CA SER A 10 -7.51 14.01 -11.69
C SER A 10 -8.77 13.18 -11.39
N MET A 11 -8.81 11.92 -11.84
CA MET A 11 -9.87 10.98 -11.52
C MET A 11 -9.89 10.63 -10.03
N LEU A 12 -8.71 10.42 -9.43
CA LEU A 12 -8.61 10.18 -7.99
C LEU A 12 -9.14 11.35 -7.17
N ILE A 13 -8.76 12.58 -7.53
CA ILE A 13 -9.19 13.80 -6.86
C ILE A 13 -10.70 13.97 -6.96
N LYS A 14 -11.29 13.80 -8.15
CA LYS A 14 -12.74 13.86 -8.34
C LYS A 14 -13.46 12.83 -7.48
N HIS A 15 -12.98 11.58 -7.47
CA HIS A 15 -13.56 10.52 -6.67
C HIS A 15 -13.52 10.86 -5.16
N LEU A 16 -12.40 11.40 -4.66
CA LEU A 16 -12.25 11.79 -3.26
C LEU A 16 -13.13 13.00 -2.88
N ALA A 17 -13.29 13.97 -3.79
CA ALA A 17 -14.17 15.11 -3.57
C ALA A 17 -15.65 14.68 -3.49
N VAL A 18 -16.10 13.79 -4.39
CA VAL A 18 -17.45 13.22 -4.36
C VAL A 18 -17.66 12.42 -3.07
N LYS A 19 -16.69 11.59 -2.68
CA LYS A 19 -16.80 10.74 -1.48
C LYS A 19 -16.86 11.54 -0.18
N THR A 20 -16.18 12.68 -0.11
CA THR A 20 -16.15 13.54 1.09
C THR A 20 -17.12 14.72 1.04
N GLY A 21 -17.81 14.96 -0.08
CA GLY A 21 -18.66 16.15 -0.28
C GLY A 21 -17.91 17.48 -0.12
N SER A 22 -16.60 17.48 -0.36
CA SER A 22 -15.69 18.60 -0.06
C SER A 22 -14.78 18.87 -1.25
N ASN A 23 -14.46 20.15 -1.48
CA ASN A 23 -13.58 20.51 -2.60
C ASN A 23 -12.12 20.29 -2.21
N VAL A 24 -11.29 20.05 -3.21
CA VAL A 24 -9.83 19.99 -3.04
C VAL A 24 -9.26 21.37 -3.33
N LEU A 25 -8.60 21.97 -2.34
CA LEU A 25 -7.93 23.27 -2.46
C LEU A 25 -6.62 23.15 -3.22
N ASP A 26 -5.80 22.19 -2.81
CA ASP A 26 -4.48 21.96 -3.40
C ASP A 26 -4.15 20.47 -3.38
N HIS A 27 -3.29 20.07 -4.31
CA HIS A 27 -2.77 18.73 -4.35
C HIS A 27 -1.32 18.71 -4.85
N LYS A 28 -0.52 17.82 -4.27
CA LYS A 28 0.87 17.62 -4.64
C LYS A 28 1.13 16.17 -4.98
N GLU A 29 1.52 15.93 -6.21
CA GLU A 29 1.94 14.61 -6.68
C GLU A 29 3.42 14.39 -6.39
N ILE A 30 3.74 13.28 -5.72
CA ILE A 30 5.11 12.90 -5.37
C ILE A 30 5.47 11.64 -6.16
N LYS A 31 6.34 11.83 -7.16
CA LYS A 31 6.94 10.76 -7.96
C LYS A 31 8.39 10.58 -7.53
N LYS A 32 8.73 9.39 -7.05
CA LYS A 32 10.14 9.06 -6.77
C LYS A 32 10.93 9.03 -8.09
N PRO A 33 12.19 9.50 -8.12
CA PRO A 33 13.02 9.36 -9.31
C PRO A 33 13.34 7.90 -9.57
N SER A 34 13.69 7.57 -10.82
CA SER A 34 14.15 6.23 -11.17
C SER A 34 15.45 5.90 -10.42
N ARG A 35 15.50 4.74 -9.77
CA ARG A 35 16.68 4.29 -9.03
C ARG A 35 17.67 3.62 -9.98
N LYS A 36 18.93 4.05 -9.94
CA LYS A 36 20.03 3.40 -10.67
C LYS A 36 20.55 2.20 -9.89
N ILE A 37 20.65 1.06 -10.57
CA ILE A 37 21.31 -0.14 -10.02
C ILE A 37 22.81 -0.01 -10.35
N PRO A 38 23.73 -0.46 -9.45
CA PRO A 38 25.16 -0.48 -9.74
C PRO A 38 25.54 -1.28 -11.00
N TYR A 39 24.76 -2.32 -11.34
CA TYR A 39 25.00 -3.16 -12.52
C TYR A 39 24.62 -2.45 -13.84
N ARG A 40 25.43 -2.67 -14.89
CA ARG A 40 25.20 -2.16 -16.25
C ARG A 40 24.55 -3.23 -17.11
N ASN A 41 23.72 -2.83 -18.06
CA ASN A 41 23.18 -3.77 -19.03
C ASN A 41 24.27 -4.27 -20.00
N ASN A 42 23.94 -5.26 -20.83
CA ASN A 42 24.86 -5.85 -21.83
C ASN A 42 25.39 -4.83 -22.86
N ARG A 43 24.85 -3.59 -22.88
CA ARG A 43 25.29 -2.48 -23.74
C ARG A 43 26.08 -1.41 -22.96
N GLY A 44 26.53 -1.71 -21.74
CA GLY A 44 27.29 -0.81 -20.88
C GLY A 44 26.51 0.37 -20.30
N ARG A 45 25.18 0.42 -20.48
CA ARG A 45 24.31 1.51 -19.99
C ARG A 45 23.80 1.24 -18.57
N PRO A 46 23.58 2.29 -17.77
CA PRO A 46 22.92 2.18 -16.47
C PRO A 46 21.56 1.48 -16.54
N ILE A 47 21.29 0.59 -15.59
CA ILE A 47 19.95 0.03 -15.40
C ILE A 47 19.16 0.95 -14.47
N LEU A 48 18.05 1.48 -14.96
CA LEU A 48 17.13 2.34 -14.22
C LEU A 48 15.87 1.57 -13.85
N ILE A 49 15.57 1.47 -12.56
CA ILE A 49 14.30 0.95 -12.05
C ILE A 49 13.32 2.12 -11.97
N LYS A 50 12.27 2.07 -12.80
CA LYS A 50 11.16 3.04 -12.71
C LYS A 50 10.29 2.70 -11.50
N PRO A 51 9.89 3.69 -10.68
CA PRO A 51 8.94 3.47 -9.59
C PRO A 51 7.62 2.90 -10.13
N ALA A 52 7.07 1.89 -9.45
CA ALA A 52 5.76 1.33 -9.80
C ALA A 52 4.60 2.20 -9.29
N TYR A 53 4.84 2.97 -8.23
CA TYR A 53 3.83 3.73 -7.52
C TYR A 53 4.25 5.18 -7.31
N LYS A 54 3.26 6.04 -7.13
CA LYS A 54 3.38 7.43 -6.72
C LYS A 54 2.59 7.69 -5.44
N GLN A 55 2.75 8.88 -4.89
CA GLN A 55 2.00 9.38 -3.76
C GLN A 55 1.29 10.68 -4.15
N LEU A 56 0.18 10.96 -3.48
CA LEU A 56 -0.61 12.17 -3.66
C LEU A 56 -0.90 12.75 -2.28
N ILE A 57 -0.51 14.00 -2.06
CA ILE A 57 -0.92 14.79 -0.90
C ILE A 57 -2.08 15.67 -1.34
N ILE A 58 -3.14 15.71 -0.55
CA ILE A 58 -4.36 16.46 -0.85
C ILE A 58 -4.70 17.34 0.34
N GLN A 59 -5.05 18.58 0.06
CA GLN A 59 -5.62 19.51 1.02
C GLN A 59 -7.09 19.76 0.65
N PHE A 60 -7.99 19.42 1.57
CA PHE A 60 -9.42 19.69 1.42
C PHE A 60 -9.78 21.09 1.93
N ASP A 61 -10.88 21.65 1.44
CA ASP A 61 -11.44 22.92 1.91
C ASP A 61 -12.08 22.82 3.30
N LYS A 62 -12.59 21.64 3.67
CA LYS A 62 -13.28 21.38 4.93
C LYS A 62 -12.55 20.34 5.76
N GLN A 63 -12.42 20.62 7.06
CA GLN A 63 -11.92 19.66 8.06
C GLN A 63 -12.77 18.38 8.13
N SER A 64 -14.07 18.47 7.83
CA SER A 64 -14.97 17.31 7.80
C SER A 64 -14.54 16.23 6.79
N ALA A 65 -13.86 16.60 5.70
CA ALA A 65 -13.31 15.65 4.75
C ALA A 65 -12.14 14.83 5.33
N TYR A 66 -11.26 15.49 6.08
CA TYR A 66 -10.20 14.81 6.81
C TYR A 66 -10.78 13.88 7.87
N ASP A 67 -11.69 14.42 8.67
CA ASP A 67 -12.38 13.69 9.74
C ASP A 67 -13.11 12.47 9.20
N TYR A 68 -13.72 12.55 8.02
CA TYR A 68 -14.37 11.42 7.36
C TYR A 68 -13.40 10.24 7.19
N PHE A 69 -12.17 10.48 6.74
CA PHE A 69 -11.19 9.39 6.58
C PHE A 69 -10.57 8.91 7.90
N MET A 70 -10.51 9.78 8.91
CA MET A 70 -9.90 9.44 10.20
C MET A 70 -10.87 8.75 11.16
N LYS A 71 -12.10 9.29 11.32
CA LYS A 71 -13.12 8.79 12.25
C LYS A 71 -13.77 7.49 11.77
N GLU A 72 -14.10 7.40 10.48
CA GLU A 72 -14.67 6.18 9.89
C GLU A 72 -13.62 5.08 9.67
N ASN A 73 -12.39 5.29 10.13
CA ASN A 73 -11.30 4.32 10.06
C ASN A 73 -11.01 3.82 8.62
N TYR A 74 -11.20 4.68 7.60
CA TYR A 74 -10.88 4.38 6.20
C TYR A 74 -9.37 4.44 5.97
N TRP A 75 -8.71 3.27 6.05
CA TRP A 75 -7.26 3.15 5.79
C TRP A 75 -6.95 2.97 4.31
N SER A 76 -7.96 2.60 3.52
CA SER A 76 -7.80 2.35 2.10
C SER A 76 -9.06 2.65 1.31
N LEU A 77 -8.85 2.85 0.01
CA LEU A 77 -9.87 3.04 -0.99
C LEU A 77 -9.60 2.07 -2.14
N GLU A 78 -10.56 1.22 -2.43
CA GLU A 78 -10.50 0.34 -3.60
C GLU A 78 -10.86 1.12 -4.86
N ILE A 79 -10.02 1.01 -5.88
CA ILE A 79 -10.21 1.63 -7.20
C ILE A 79 -9.89 0.58 -8.25
N GLU A 80 -10.91 0.15 -8.99
CA GLU A 80 -10.80 -0.85 -10.07
C GLU A 80 -10.15 -2.17 -9.61
N ASN A 81 -8.85 -2.34 -9.84
CA ASN A 81 -8.06 -3.54 -9.53
C ASN A 81 -6.91 -3.27 -8.54
N PHE A 82 -6.82 -2.05 -7.98
CA PHE A 82 -5.83 -1.69 -6.98
C PHE A 82 -6.48 -1.02 -5.77
N VAL A 83 -5.73 -0.96 -4.68
CA VAL A 83 -6.17 -0.36 -3.43
C VAL A 83 -5.25 0.80 -3.13
N VAL A 84 -5.80 2.00 -2.99
CA VAL A 84 -5.09 3.21 -2.57
C VAL A 84 -5.10 3.29 -1.06
N ARG A 85 -3.92 3.30 -0.46
CA ARG A 85 -3.78 3.54 0.98
C ARG A 85 -3.95 5.00 1.33
N ILE A 86 -4.73 5.26 2.38
CA ILE A 86 -5.00 6.59 2.93
C ILE A 86 -4.29 6.74 4.28
N LEU A 87 -3.45 7.78 4.38
CA LEU A 87 -2.71 8.14 5.58
C LEU A 87 -2.86 9.64 5.84
N PRO A 88 -2.76 10.10 7.10
CA PRO A 88 -2.55 11.50 7.40
C PRO A 88 -1.33 12.06 6.64
N GLY A 89 -1.42 13.31 6.19
CA GLY A 89 -0.32 13.96 5.46
C GLY A 89 0.92 14.21 6.31
N ASN A 90 0.75 14.30 7.64
CA ASN A 90 1.84 14.49 8.59
C ASN A 90 2.32 13.13 9.17
N PRO A 91 3.58 12.72 8.94
CA PRO A 91 4.13 11.48 9.51
C PRO A 91 4.22 11.47 11.05
N ASP A 92 4.25 12.64 11.68
CA ASP A 92 4.29 12.76 13.13
C ASP A 92 2.94 12.58 13.81
N ASP A 93 1.85 12.62 13.02
CA ASP A 93 0.50 12.41 13.48
C ASP A 93 0.36 11.04 14.18
N PRO A 94 -0.24 10.98 15.40
CA PRO A 94 -0.49 9.73 16.10
C PRO A 94 -1.23 8.68 15.25
N GLU A 95 -2.18 9.11 14.42
CA GLU A 95 -2.95 8.24 13.53
C GLU A 95 -2.07 7.70 12.40
N TYR A 96 -1.10 8.47 11.90
CA TYR A 96 -0.11 7.97 10.94
C TYR A 96 0.72 6.85 11.56
N LYS A 97 1.24 7.06 12.77
CA LYS A 97 2.04 6.08 13.52
C LYS A 97 1.20 4.84 13.81
N LYS A 98 -0.04 5.00 14.26
CA LYS A 98 -1.00 3.90 14.48
C LYS A 98 -1.18 3.07 13.20
N ARG A 99 -1.51 3.71 12.07
CA ARG A 99 -1.77 3.04 10.76
C ARG A 99 -0.55 2.37 10.12
N THR A 100 0.66 2.70 10.58
CA THR A 100 1.91 2.15 10.05
C THR A 100 2.63 1.21 11.01
N SER A 101 2.14 1.11 12.26
CA SER A 101 2.78 0.36 13.34
C SER A 101 2.68 -1.16 13.20
N HIS A 102 1.55 -1.72 12.79
CA HIS A 102 1.34 -3.16 12.79
C HIS A 102 0.99 -3.65 11.39
N TYR A 103 1.72 -4.66 10.93
CA TYR A 103 1.51 -5.28 9.64
C TYR A 103 2.00 -6.72 9.60
N PHE A 104 1.41 -7.51 8.69
CA PHE A 104 1.97 -8.77 8.23
C PHE A 104 2.63 -8.58 6.87
N LYS A 105 3.83 -9.15 6.69
CA LYS A 105 4.49 -9.28 5.40
C LYS A 105 4.08 -10.62 4.80
N ILE A 106 3.42 -10.58 3.66
CA ILE A 106 3.13 -11.75 2.84
C ILE A 106 4.22 -11.88 1.78
N THR A 107 4.79 -13.06 1.65
CA THR A 107 5.75 -13.40 0.60
C THR A 107 5.26 -14.60 -0.20
N GLY A 108 5.86 -14.83 -1.37
CA GLY A 108 5.49 -15.95 -2.25
C GLY A 108 4.31 -15.66 -3.19
N LEU A 109 3.87 -14.40 -3.30
CA LEU A 109 2.75 -14.05 -4.18
C LEU A 109 3.18 -14.07 -5.65
N PRO A 110 2.36 -14.63 -6.55
CA PRO A 110 2.53 -14.46 -7.99
C PRO A 110 2.65 -12.99 -8.41
N LEU A 111 3.43 -12.71 -9.46
CA LEU A 111 3.69 -11.33 -9.89
C LEU A 111 2.41 -10.59 -10.34
N ASN A 112 1.43 -11.31 -10.85
CA ASN A 112 0.14 -10.78 -11.32
C ASN A 112 -0.91 -10.62 -10.21
N THR A 113 -0.67 -11.10 -8.98
CA THR A 113 -1.66 -11.08 -7.89
C THR A 113 -2.18 -9.68 -7.54
N THR A 114 -3.47 -9.45 -7.64
CA THR A 114 -4.09 -8.17 -7.29
C THR A 114 -4.52 -8.13 -5.82
N ALA A 115 -4.95 -6.97 -5.34
CA ALA A 115 -5.51 -6.86 -3.99
C ALA A 115 -6.81 -7.67 -3.83
N LYS A 116 -7.55 -7.89 -4.93
CA LYS A 116 -8.77 -8.70 -4.95
C LYS A 116 -8.48 -10.17 -4.74
N ASP A 117 -7.43 -10.68 -5.38
CA ASP A 117 -7.05 -12.09 -5.26
C ASP A 117 -6.73 -12.44 -3.79
N ILE A 118 -6.01 -11.57 -3.08
CA ILE A 118 -5.68 -11.75 -1.65
C ILE A 118 -6.72 -11.17 -0.69
N GLU A 119 -7.87 -10.70 -1.18
CA GLU A 119 -8.95 -10.15 -0.35
C GLU A 119 -9.41 -11.13 0.75
N PRO A 120 -9.59 -12.44 0.49
CA PRO A 120 -9.96 -13.40 1.53
C PRO A 120 -8.93 -13.44 2.65
N LEU A 121 -7.64 -13.37 2.31
CA LEU A 121 -6.54 -13.34 3.27
C LEU A 121 -6.53 -12.03 4.07
N ILE A 122 -6.73 -10.89 3.40
CA ILE A 122 -6.86 -9.58 4.06
C ILE A 122 -7.99 -9.61 5.09
N LYS A 123 -9.16 -10.13 4.72
CA LYS A 123 -10.31 -10.26 5.63
C LYS A 123 -10.02 -11.20 6.80
N HIS A 124 -9.38 -12.34 6.53
CA HIS A 124 -9.05 -13.34 7.55
C HIS A 124 -8.14 -12.78 8.66
N VAL A 125 -7.16 -11.94 8.30
CA VAL A 125 -6.24 -11.31 9.26
C VAL A 125 -6.72 -9.94 9.76
N TYR A 126 -7.99 -9.58 9.49
CA TYR A 126 -8.56 -8.27 9.83
C TYR A 126 -7.75 -7.07 9.29
N GLY A 127 -7.17 -7.24 8.11
CA GLY A 127 -6.42 -6.23 7.39
C GLY A 127 -7.27 -5.02 7.01
N ARG A 128 -6.70 -3.83 7.23
CA ARG A 128 -7.34 -2.54 6.93
C ARG A 128 -6.85 -1.93 5.61
N THR A 129 -5.62 -2.21 5.22
CA THR A 129 -5.05 -1.83 3.92
C THR A 129 -3.97 -2.82 3.53
N CYS A 130 -3.80 -3.01 2.23
CA CYS A 130 -2.75 -3.82 1.64
C CYS A 130 -1.88 -2.99 0.71
N THR A 131 -0.56 -3.18 0.76
CA THR A 131 0.40 -2.48 -0.11
C THR A 131 1.37 -3.48 -0.72
N PHE A 132 1.59 -3.43 -2.03
CA PHE A 132 2.53 -4.31 -2.71
C PHE A 132 3.93 -3.69 -2.78
N THR A 133 4.96 -4.52 -2.65
CA THR A 133 6.34 -4.09 -2.88
C THR A 133 6.63 -3.91 -4.36
N GLN A 134 7.48 -2.95 -4.69
CA GLN A 134 8.01 -2.82 -6.04
C GLN A 134 8.82 -4.06 -6.43
N THR A 135 8.46 -4.68 -7.56
CA THR A 135 9.20 -5.80 -8.15
C THR A 135 10.27 -5.31 -9.11
N THR A 136 11.25 -6.16 -9.38
CA THR A 136 12.27 -5.94 -10.42
C THR A 136 12.07 -6.95 -11.55
N LYS A 137 12.79 -6.78 -12.67
CA LYS A 137 12.70 -7.71 -13.81
C LYS A 137 13.14 -9.14 -13.46
N SER A 138 13.93 -9.32 -12.41
CA SER A 138 14.39 -10.62 -11.93
C SER A 138 13.53 -11.20 -10.80
N SER A 139 12.52 -10.45 -10.34
CA SER A 139 11.60 -10.96 -9.32
C SER A 139 10.76 -12.07 -9.92
N THR A 140 10.74 -13.24 -9.27
CA THR A 140 9.85 -14.37 -9.60
C THR A 140 8.53 -14.32 -8.82
N MET A 141 8.54 -13.60 -7.71
CA MET A 141 7.41 -13.40 -6.80
C MET A 141 7.38 -11.94 -6.34
N LYS A 142 6.25 -11.51 -5.78
CA LYS A 142 6.11 -10.23 -5.10
C LYS A 142 5.70 -10.41 -3.65
N ASN A 143 5.92 -9.35 -2.87
CA ASN A 143 5.53 -9.30 -1.49
C ASN A 143 4.42 -8.25 -1.29
N ALA A 144 3.64 -8.44 -0.25
CA ALA A 144 2.63 -7.49 0.18
C ALA A 144 2.75 -7.24 1.69
N TYR A 145 2.34 -6.05 2.12
CA TYR A 145 2.17 -5.72 3.52
C TYR A 145 0.68 -5.48 3.79
N ILE A 146 0.12 -6.24 4.72
CA ILE A 146 -1.24 -6.01 5.22
C ILE A 146 -1.14 -5.32 6.56
N TYR A 147 -1.65 -4.10 6.65
CA TYR A 147 -1.65 -3.31 7.88
C TYR A 147 -2.95 -3.53 8.66
N ILE A 148 -2.82 -3.65 9.98
CA ILE A 148 -3.90 -4.05 10.89
C ILE A 148 -3.96 -3.08 12.08
N SER A 149 -5.14 -2.91 12.67
CA SER A 149 -5.29 -2.16 13.93
C SER A 149 -4.62 -2.92 15.08
N LEU A 150 -4.07 -2.20 16.06
CA LEU A 150 -3.51 -2.83 17.26
C LEU A 150 -4.51 -3.77 17.94
N ASP A 151 -5.79 -3.39 17.99
CA ASP A 151 -6.87 -4.17 18.63
C ASP A 151 -7.06 -5.56 18.01
N ASN A 152 -6.66 -5.72 16.75
CA ASN A 152 -6.77 -6.97 15.99
C ASN A 152 -5.41 -7.65 15.79
N TYR A 153 -4.32 -7.08 16.33
CA TYR A 153 -2.99 -7.63 16.20
C TYR A 153 -2.71 -8.59 17.37
N PRO A 154 -2.53 -9.90 17.13
CA PRO A 154 -2.39 -10.85 18.23
C PRO A 154 -1.04 -10.65 18.94
N GLU A 155 -1.06 -10.42 20.25
CA GLU A 155 0.15 -10.27 21.09
C GLU A 155 1.09 -11.48 20.99
N ASN A 156 0.55 -12.67 20.71
CA ASN A 156 1.28 -13.95 20.62
C ASN A 156 1.71 -14.34 19.20
N THR A 157 1.76 -13.42 18.23
CA THR A 157 2.22 -13.75 16.86
C THR A 157 3.74 -13.92 16.79
N ILE A 158 4.28 -14.93 17.47
CA ILE A 158 5.72 -15.18 17.56
C ILE A 158 6.25 -15.91 16.30
N ASN A 159 5.38 -16.62 15.58
CA ASN A 159 5.77 -17.49 14.47
C ASN A 159 5.13 -17.05 13.15
N GLY A 160 5.90 -17.16 12.07
CA GLY A 160 5.36 -17.08 10.72
C GLY A 160 4.41 -18.23 10.44
N ALA A 161 3.33 -17.96 9.70
CA ALA A 161 2.42 -18.98 9.21
C ALA A 161 2.69 -19.25 7.73
N SER A 162 2.62 -20.50 7.31
CA SER A 162 2.62 -20.87 5.89
C SER A 162 1.27 -21.44 5.49
N SER A 163 0.75 -21.03 4.35
CA SER A 163 -0.49 -21.55 3.80
C SER A 163 -0.37 -21.73 2.29
N LEU A 164 -1.13 -22.67 1.73
CA LEU A 164 -1.27 -22.83 0.28
C LEU A 164 -2.41 -21.93 -0.22
N PHE A 165 -2.09 -21.06 -1.17
CA PHE A 165 -3.06 -20.20 -1.84
C PHE A 165 -2.89 -20.35 -3.35
N GLU A 166 -3.93 -20.83 -4.04
CA GLU A 166 -3.91 -21.09 -5.49
C GLU A 166 -2.71 -21.94 -5.98
N GLY A 167 -2.25 -22.88 -5.14
CA GLY A 167 -1.09 -23.73 -5.42
C GLY A 167 0.28 -23.09 -5.12
N TYR A 168 0.31 -21.85 -4.61
CA TYR A 168 1.51 -21.16 -4.15
C TYR A 168 1.64 -21.22 -2.62
N ASN A 169 2.85 -21.47 -2.14
CA ASN A 169 3.15 -21.39 -0.71
C ASN A 169 3.29 -19.91 -0.31
N LEU A 170 2.29 -19.40 0.42
CA LEU A 170 2.35 -18.09 1.04
C LEU A 170 2.97 -18.19 2.42
N HIS A 171 3.88 -17.27 2.73
CA HIS A 171 4.39 -17.10 4.08
C HIS A 171 3.91 -15.76 4.62
N VAL A 172 3.24 -15.80 5.77
CA VAL A 172 2.74 -14.64 6.50
C VAL A 172 3.65 -14.42 7.69
N LEU A 173 4.43 -13.34 7.63
CA LEU A 173 5.42 -12.99 8.65
C LEU A 173 4.94 -11.77 9.46
N PRO A 174 4.93 -11.84 10.80
CA PRO A 174 4.69 -10.68 11.65
C PRO A 174 5.80 -9.63 11.48
N ARG A 175 5.48 -8.37 11.79
CA ARG A 175 6.40 -7.23 11.61
C ARG A 175 7.80 -7.49 12.17
N HIS A 176 7.92 -8.06 13.36
CA HIS A 176 9.21 -8.29 14.02
C HIS A 176 10.06 -9.40 13.35
N LEU A 177 9.46 -10.30 12.56
CA LEU A 177 10.16 -11.32 11.79
C LEU A 177 10.42 -10.91 10.32
N SER A 178 9.99 -9.70 9.93
CA SER A 178 9.95 -9.30 8.52
C SER A 178 11.24 -8.69 7.94
N LEU A 179 12.33 -8.70 8.73
CA LEU A 179 13.65 -8.12 8.43
C LEU A 179 14.31 -8.74 7.18
#